data_AF-A0A0F9CB66-F1
#
_entry.id   AF-A0A0F9CB66-F1
#
_cell.length_a   1.000
_cell.length_b   1.000
_cell.length_c   1.000
_cell.angle_alpha   90.00
_cell.angle_beta   90.00
_cell.angle_gamma   90.00
#
_symmetry.space_group_name_H-M   'P 1'
#
loop_
_entity.id
_entity.type
_entity.pdbx_description
1 polymer ?
#
loop_
_entity_poly.entity_id
_entity_poly.type
_entity_poly.pdbx_seq_one_letter_code
_entity_poly.pdbx_strand_id
1 'polypeptide(L)'
;MAEQDVLRRVGWLRTARELDPFRATWRLFTNIRWAIGIITFLVLASLLGVLIPQAPASVRGDVAAEVQWLAQQEERFGFLTDSMNRIGLFDVFHARWFVYVLGLLVVSITVCTASRLPPIWRAVTRPRKRVNDAYFTSTRHRFDYATPDGGSNLESVLRRQRYAVERYQEGETVYLFADRFQLAQLATFVSHLALIMFLAAALVSRFSGFSNGMMIAEGATGPVFPLTHPNQMQVELLDAVGLFSPEGRALDYRSDLVIYQGGEEVKRCTTTVNSPCSYNGYRFHQAAYFGNGADVQVRDLASGNVIYRETMTLSSTLPSPRVIVRDGDGNVLLDEALVLTDILSTDEFVYYGKLVTLPDD
;
A
#
# COMPACT_ATOMS: atom_id res chain seq x y z
N MET A 1 34.33 47.75 32.61
CA MET A 1 33.39 46.73 33.16
C MET A 1 32.04 46.71 32.45
N ALA A 2 31.43 47.87 32.16
CA ALA A 2 30.13 47.95 31.47
C ALA A 2 30.13 47.42 30.01
N GLU A 3 31.22 47.59 29.26
CA GLU A 3 31.31 47.16 27.85
C GLU A 3 31.37 45.64 27.67
N GLN A 4 32.04 44.93 28.58
CA GLN A 4 32.08 43.46 28.59
C GLN A 4 30.72 42.85 28.95
N ASP A 5 29.92 43.54 29.76
CA ASP A 5 28.59 43.08 30.16
C ASP A 5 27.54 43.26 29.05
N VAL A 6 27.67 44.33 28.25
CA VAL A 6 26.87 44.53 27.03
C VAL A 6 27.22 43.50 25.96
N LEU A 7 28.51 43.23 25.71
CA LEU A 7 28.93 42.19 24.75
C LEU A 7 28.49 40.78 25.18
N ARG A 8 28.52 40.47 26.49
CA ARG A 8 27.98 39.21 27.03
C ARG A 8 26.46 39.11 26.87
N ARG A 9 25.70 40.17 27.13
CA ARG A 9 24.23 40.20 26.93
C ARG A 9 23.85 40.05 25.45
N VAL A 10 24.60 40.69 24.54
CA VAL A 10 24.38 40.56 23.09
C VAL A 10 24.74 39.14 22.59
N GLY A 11 25.79 38.52 23.17
CA GLY A 11 26.14 37.12 22.92
C GLY A 11 25.03 36.17 23.35
N TRP A 12 24.55 36.27 24.60
CA TRP A 12 23.47 35.43 25.12
C TRP A 12 22.15 35.60 24.37
N LEU A 13 21.78 36.81 23.95
CA LEU A 13 20.57 37.05 23.15
C LEU A 13 20.69 36.51 21.72
N ARG A 14 21.90 36.43 21.14
CA ARG A 14 22.14 35.74 19.86
C ARG A 14 22.04 34.23 20.02
N THR A 15 22.68 33.65 21.03
CA THR A 15 22.62 32.21 21.31
C THR A 15 21.22 31.76 21.70
N ALA A 16 20.48 32.54 22.50
CA ALA A 16 19.08 32.26 22.84
C ALA A 16 18.13 32.40 21.64
N ARG A 17 18.43 33.29 20.67
CA ARG A 17 17.71 33.35 19.37
C ARG A 17 18.00 32.16 18.46
N GLU A 18 19.17 31.53 18.61
CA GLU A 18 19.54 30.30 17.92
C GLU A 18 18.95 29.04 18.58
N LEU A 19 18.63 29.11 19.87
CA LEU A 19 18.00 28.06 20.67
C LEU A 19 16.46 28.14 20.74
N ASP A 20 15.81 28.91 19.86
CA ASP A 20 14.35 28.91 19.76
C ASP A 20 13.89 27.60 19.10
N PRO A 21 13.27 26.66 19.85
CA PRO A 21 12.92 25.34 19.35
C PRO A 21 11.92 25.42 18.19
N PHE A 22 11.07 26.45 18.15
CA PHE A 22 10.14 26.65 17.04
C PHE A 22 10.86 27.06 15.76
N ARG A 23 11.85 27.95 15.85
CA ARG A 23 12.68 28.34 14.69
C ARG A 23 13.56 27.21 14.21
N ALA A 24 14.15 26.43 15.12
CA ALA A 24 14.94 25.26 14.77
C ALA A 24 14.07 24.22 14.03
N THR A 25 12.89 23.93 14.57
CA THR A 25 11.90 23.02 13.95
C THR A 25 11.45 23.54 12.59
N TRP A 26 11.11 24.83 12.47
CA TRP A 26 10.74 25.44 11.20
C TRP A 26 11.87 25.38 10.16
N ARG A 27 13.11 25.66 10.56
CA ARG A 27 14.30 25.54 9.68
C ARG A 27 14.52 24.09 9.22
N LEU A 28 14.28 23.11 10.09
CA LEU A 28 14.37 21.70 9.74
C LEU A 28 13.34 21.31 8.67
N PHE A 29 12.07 21.62 8.90
CA PHE A 29 10.98 21.26 7.99
C PHE A 29 10.92 22.10 6.70
N THR A 30 11.55 23.28 6.67
CA THR A 30 11.71 24.07 5.43
C THR A 30 12.93 23.64 4.61
N ASN A 31 13.83 22.82 5.16
CA ASN A 31 15.04 22.37 4.48
C ASN A 31 14.77 21.20 3.51
N ILE A 32 15.06 21.41 2.22
CA ILE A 32 14.90 20.34 1.20
C ILE A 32 15.76 19.12 1.53
N ARG A 33 16.97 19.29 2.08
CA ARG A 33 17.86 18.16 2.39
C ARG A 33 17.26 17.22 3.43
N TRP A 34 16.52 17.77 4.38
CA TRP A 34 15.78 16.99 5.37
C TRP A 34 14.68 16.16 4.69
N ALA A 35 13.89 16.78 3.82
CA ALA A 35 12.87 16.08 3.05
C ALA A 35 13.47 14.97 2.17
N ILE A 36 14.58 15.24 1.47
CA ILE A 36 15.30 14.22 0.68
C ILE A 36 15.77 13.07 1.58
N GLY A 37 16.30 13.34 2.77
CA GLY A 37 16.72 12.30 3.71
C GLY A 37 15.57 11.37 4.12
N ILE A 38 14.39 11.93 4.42
CA ILE A 38 13.19 11.15 4.73
C ILE A 38 12.76 10.29 3.54
N ILE A 39 12.75 10.85 2.32
CA ILE A 39 12.41 10.12 1.10
C ILE A 39 13.39 8.97 0.88
N THR A 40 14.69 9.22 0.95
CA THR A 40 15.73 8.19 0.79
C THR A 40 15.55 7.07 1.80
N PHE A 41 15.29 7.40 3.07
CA PHE A 41 15.03 6.39 4.09
C PHE A 41 13.79 5.54 3.75
N LEU A 42 12.67 6.17 3.38
CA LEU A 42 11.45 5.44 3.01
C LEU A 42 11.64 4.56 1.78
N VAL A 43 12.42 5.01 0.79
CA VAL A 43 12.77 4.22 -0.39
C VAL A 43 13.58 2.99 -0.01
N LEU A 44 14.62 3.15 0.82
CA LEU A 44 15.44 2.02 1.29
C LEU A 44 14.63 1.05 2.15
N ALA A 45 13.81 1.57 3.06
CA ALA A 45 12.89 0.77 3.87
C ALA A 45 11.90 -0.02 3.01
N SER A 46 11.31 0.62 1.99
CA SER A 46 10.38 -0.03 1.08
C SER A 46 11.07 -1.10 0.25
N LEU A 47 12.31 -0.86 -0.20
CA LEU A 47 13.12 -1.85 -0.90
C LEU A 47 13.36 -3.08 -0.01
N LEU A 48 13.70 -2.88 1.27
CA LEU A 48 13.84 -3.98 2.22
C LEU A 48 12.51 -4.74 2.40
N GLY A 49 11.38 -4.03 2.50
CA GLY A 49 10.06 -4.65 2.60
C GLY A 49 9.64 -5.44 1.35
N VAL A 50 10.21 -5.15 0.19
CA VAL A 50 9.98 -5.94 -1.05
C VAL A 50 10.91 -7.16 -1.11
N LEU A 51 12.14 -7.04 -0.61
CA LEU A 51 13.13 -8.13 -0.64
C LEU A 51 12.92 -9.18 0.46
N ILE A 52 12.39 -8.75 1.62
CA ILE A 52 12.13 -9.60 2.79
C ILE A 52 10.69 -10.09 2.72
N PRO A 53 10.42 -11.41 2.94
CA PRO A 53 9.06 -11.93 3.00
C PRO A 53 8.20 -11.15 4.00
N GLN A 54 7.05 -10.63 3.53
CA GLN A 54 6.11 -9.93 4.40
C GLN A 54 5.05 -10.90 4.93
N ALA A 55 4.68 -10.75 6.20
CA ALA A 55 3.65 -11.56 6.82
C ALA A 55 2.31 -11.38 6.06
N PRO A 56 1.69 -12.47 5.59
CA PRO A 56 0.44 -12.37 4.84
C PRO A 56 -0.70 -11.89 5.74
N ALA A 57 -1.76 -11.38 5.13
CA ALA A 57 -2.91 -10.85 5.86
C ALA A 57 -3.58 -11.89 6.79
N SER A 58 -3.53 -13.18 6.44
CA SER A 58 -4.05 -14.28 7.25
C SER A 58 -3.24 -14.57 8.52
N VAL A 59 -1.98 -14.13 8.57
CA VAL A 59 -1.09 -14.33 9.72
C VAL A 59 -1.22 -13.17 10.71
N ARG A 60 -1.31 -11.93 10.21
CA ARG A 60 -1.28 -10.73 11.05
C ARG A 60 -2.42 -10.69 12.08
N GLY A 61 -2.07 -10.64 13.36
CA GLY A 61 -3.03 -10.55 14.47
C GLY A 61 -3.53 -11.89 14.99
N ASP A 62 -3.14 -13.01 14.38
CA ASP A 62 -3.33 -14.36 14.92
C ASP A 62 -2.00 -14.87 15.49
N VAL A 63 -1.95 -15.01 16.82
CA VAL A 63 -0.73 -15.43 17.53
C VAL A 63 -0.27 -16.82 17.11
N ALA A 64 -1.18 -17.75 16.85
CA ALA A 64 -0.81 -19.12 16.47
C ALA A 64 -0.26 -19.15 15.04
N ALA A 65 -0.88 -18.41 14.13
CA ALA A 65 -0.40 -18.28 12.76
C ALA A 65 0.95 -17.54 12.69
N GLU A 66 1.14 -16.49 13.50
CA GLU A 66 2.41 -15.75 13.59
C GLU A 66 3.55 -16.64 14.06
N VAL A 67 3.34 -17.47 15.09
CA VAL A 67 4.36 -18.38 15.59
C VAL A 67 4.77 -19.40 14.51
N GLN A 68 3.80 -20.00 13.81
CA GLN A 68 4.11 -20.94 12.74
C GLN A 68 4.83 -20.27 11.56
N TRP A 69 4.41 -19.06 11.19
CA TRP A 69 5.04 -18.30 10.13
C TRP A 69 6.48 -17.90 10.48
N LEU A 70 6.74 -17.48 11.71
CA LEU A 70 8.07 -17.13 12.19
C LEU A 70 9.01 -18.35 12.26
N ALA A 71 8.50 -19.53 12.64
CA ALA A 71 9.27 -20.77 12.61
C ALA A 71 9.77 -21.08 11.18
N GLN A 72 8.92 -20.88 10.16
CA GLN A 72 9.33 -21.02 8.75
C GLN A 72 10.38 -19.98 8.34
N GLN A 73 10.30 -18.75 8.86
CA GLN A 73 11.32 -17.73 8.59
C GLN A 73 12.64 -18.01 9.30
N GLU A 74 12.62 -18.70 10.43
CA GLU A 74 13.82 -19.08 11.19
C GLU A 74 14.73 -20.02 10.38
N GLU A 75 14.16 -20.88 9.55
CA GLU A 75 14.94 -21.70 8.61
C GLU A 75 15.78 -20.86 7.63
N ARG A 76 15.28 -19.67 7.26
CA ARG A 76 15.93 -18.78 6.27
C ARG A 76 16.84 -17.73 6.92
N PHE A 77 16.43 -17.15 8.04
CA PHE A 77 17.12 -16.01 8.67
C PHE A 77 17.82 -16.37 9.99
N GLY A 78 17.60 -17.58 10.51
CA GLY A 78 18.24 -18.09 11.72
C GLY A 78 18.08 -17.16 12.92
N PHE A 79 19.18 -16.88 13.61
CA PHE A 79 19.20 -16.02 14.80
C PHE A 79 18.74 -14.57 14.55
N LEU A 80 18.72 -14.10 13.30
CA LEU A 80 18.26 -12.75 12.96
C LEU A 80 16.74 -12.62 13.00
N THR A 81 16.00 -13.73 12.88
CA THR A 81 14.54 -13.76 12.73
C THR A 81 13.81 -12.99 13.83
N ASP A 82 14.13 -13.25 15.10
CA ASP A 82 13.53 -12.53 16.23
C ASP A 82 13.85 -11.04 16.22
N SER A 83 15.09 -10.66 15.87
CA SER A 83 15.47 -9.24 15.78
C SER A 83 14.76 -8.53 14.63
N MET A 84 14.66 -9.18 13.47
CA MET A 84 13.95 -8.69 12.31
C MET A 84 12.45 -8.52 12.60
N ASN A 85 11.86 -9.48 13.30
CA ASN A 85 10.46 -9.43 13.73
C ASN A 85 10.21 -8.25 14.70
N ARG A 86 11.06 -8.07 15.72
CA ARG A 86 10.94 -6.97 16.70
C ARG A 86 11.03 -5.59 16.06
N ILE A 87 11.89 -5.42 15.05
CA ILE A 87 12.00 -4.17 14.31
C ILE A 87 10.84 -4.01 13.31
N GLY A 88 10.11 -5.10 12.99
CA GLY A 88 9.00 -5.10 12.06
C GLY A 88 9.43 -5.20 10.59
N LEU A 89 10.57 -5.86 10.30
CA LEU A 89 11.04 -6.08 8.92
C LEU A 89 10.19 -7.09 8.14
N PHE A 90 9.46 -7.93 8.86
CA PHE A 90 8.47 -8.85 8.31
C PHE A 90 7.09 -8.21 8.10
N ASP A 91 6.90 -6.97 8.55
CA ASP A 91 5.67 -6.21 8.32
C ASP A 91 5.99 -4.70 8.20
N VAL A 92 6.93 -4.35 7.31
CA VAL A 92 7.54 -3.00 7.22
C VAL A 92 6.46 -1.94 7.00
N PHE A 93 5.49 -2.22 6.14
CA PHE A 93 4.47 -1.26 5.74
C PHE A 93 3.46 -0.93 6.85
N HIS A 94 3.37 -1.77 7.90
CA HIS A 94 2.54 -1.52 9.08
C HIS A 94 3.36 -1.22 10.33
N ALA A 95 4.69 -1.37 10.26
CA ALA A 95 5.59 -1.07 11.37
C ALA A 95 5.46 0.39 11.81
N ARG A 96 5.44 0.60 13.13
CA ARG A 96 5.20 1.92 13.74
C ARG A 96 6.20 2.97 13.24
N TRP A 97 7.49 2.60 13.16
CA TRP A 97 8.54 3.50 12.68
C TRP A 97 8.32 3.91 11.22
N PHE A 98 7.86 3.01 10.35
CA PHE A 98 7.61 3.32 8.95
C PHE A 98 6.45 4.31 8.83
N VAL A 99 5.35 4.06 9.54
CA VAL A 99 4.18 4.95 9.58
C VAL A 99 4.54 6.32 10.14
N TYR A 100 5.37 6.39 11.19
CA TYR A 100 5.84 7.68 11.73
C TYR A 100 6.67 8.45 10.72
N VAL A 101 7.60 7.79 10.03
CA VAL A 101 8.44 8.47 9.02
C VAL A 101 7.61 8.87 7.80
N LEU A 102 6.59 8.09 7.42
CA LEU A 102 5.62 8.45 6.40
C LEU A 102 4.80 9.70 6.81
N GLY A 103 4.31 9.76 8.05
CA GLY A 103 3.63 10.94 8.58
C GLY A 103 4.56 12.17 8.63
N LEU A 104 5.82 11.97 9.02
CA LEU A 104 6.86 13.01 9.00
C LEU A 104 7.11 13.54 7.59
N LEU A 105 7.09 12.66 6.57
CA LEU A 105 7.16 13.07 5.17
C LEU A 105 6.00 13.98 4.80
N VAL A 106 4.76 13.62 5.15
CA VAL A 106 3.56 14.44 4.87
C VAL A 106 3.70 15.84 5.49
N VAL A 107 4.12 15.92 6.75
CA VAL A 107 4.36 17.20 7.44
C VAL A 107 5.47 17.99 6.76
N SER A 108 6.59 17.34 6.43
CA SER A 108 7.75 17.98 5.80
C SER A 108 7.41 18.57 4.43
N ILE A 109 6.75 17.80 3.56
CA ILE A 109 6.30 18.28 2.24
C ILE A 109 5.32 19.44 2.41
N THR A 110 4.38 19.34 3.36
CA THR A 110 3.39 20.40 3.62
C THR A 110 4.05 21.71 4.05
N VAL A 111 4.94 21.67 5.05
CA VAL A 111 5.65 22.87 5.54
C VAL A 111 6.57 23.45 4.47
N CYS A 112 7.34 22.61 3.77
CA CYS A 112 8.23 23.06 2.71
C CYS A 112 7.43 23.76 1.58
N THR A 113 6.32 23.15 1.15
CA THR A 113 5.42 23.70 0.14
C THR A 113 4.80 25.02 0.61
N ALA A 114 4.25 25.08 1.81
CA ALA A 114 3.67 26.29 2.38
C ALA A 114 4.68 27.44 2.49
N SER A 115 5.93 27.15 2.88
CA SER A 115 6.98 28.16 3.00
C SER A 115 7.41 28.76 1.65
N ARG A 116 7.29 27.98 0.56
CA ARG A 116 7.67 28.39 -0.81
C ARG A 116 6.56 29.08 -1.57
N LEU A 117 5.31 28.89 -1.17
CA LEU A 117 4.15 29.45 -1.86
C LEU A 117 4.14 31.00 -1.90
N PRO A 118 4.35 31.73 -0.79
CA PRO A 118 4.30 33.20 -0.82
C PRO A 118 5.30 33.86 -1.78
N PRO A 119 6.61 33.53 -1.79
CA PRO A 119 7.54 34.18 -2.70
C PRO A 119 7.26 33.85 -4.17
N ILE A 120 6.85 32.61 -4.49
CA ILE A 120 6.52 32.22 -5.87
C ILE A 120 5.22 32.91 -6.32
N TRP A 121 4.21 32.95 -5.47
CA TRP A 121 2.97 33.68 -5.76
C TRP A 121 3.23 35.17 -6.04
N ARG A 122 4.12 35.81 -5.27
CA ARG A 122 4.54 37.19 -5.55
C ARG A 122 5.28 37.31 -6.87
N ALA A 123 6.17 36.38 -7.21
CA ALA A 123 6.89 36.40 -8.47
C ALA A 123 5.96 36.27 -9.69
N VAL A 124 4.91 35.45 -9.57
CA VAL A 124 3.90 35.24 -10.61
C VAL A 124 2.95 36.43 -10.75
N THR A 125 2.49 37.01 -9.64
CA THR A 125 1.51 38.12 -9.65
C THR A 125 2.14 39.50 -9.82
N ARG A 126 3.40 39.66 -9.40
CA ARG A 126 4.16 40.91 -9.43
C ARG A 126 5.61 40.62 -9.84
N PRO A 127 5.85 40.21 -11.11
CA PRO A 127 7.21 39.94 -11.58
C PRO A 127 8.08 41.18 -11.44
N ARG A 128 9.39 40.98 -11.20
CA ARG A 128 10.35 42.08 -11.20
C ARG A 128 10.51 42.60 -12.62
N LYS A 129 9.85 43.72 -12.90
CA LYS A 129 9.88 44.37 -14.22
C LYS A 129 11.18 45.12 -14.47
N ARG A 130 11.78 45.69 -13.42
CA ARG A 130 13.06 46.41 -13.48
C ARG A 130 14.18 45.60 -12.80
N VAL A 131 15.31 45.51 -13.49
CA VAL A 131 16.56 44.93 -13.02
C VAL A 131 17.69 45.94 -13.22
N ASN A 132 18.77 45.83 -12.44
CA ASN A 132 19.95 46.69 -12.60
C ASN A 132 20.67 46.34 -13.91
N ASP A 133 21.38 47.29 -14.53
CA ASP A 133 22.15 47.10 -15.77
C ASP A 133 23.14 45.94 -15.67
N ALA A 134 23.72 45.73 -14.48
CA ALA A 134 24.58 44.59 -14.17
C ALA A 134 23.91 43.22 -14.40
N TYR A 135 22.57 43.15 -14.40
CA TYR A 135 21.83 41.93 -14.72
C TYR A 135 21.96 41.56 -16.20
N PHE A 136 21.86 42.54 -17.11
CA PHE A 136 21.99 42.29 -18.55
C PHE A 136 23.40 41.82 -18.92
N THR A 137 24.42 42.24 -18.17
CA THR A 137 25.80 41.81 -18.39
C THR A 137 26.15 40.46 -17.74
N SER A 138 25.42 40.02 -16.70
CA SER A 138 25.72 38.79 -15.95
C SER A 138 24.82 37.59 -16.27
N THR A 139 23.77 37.78 -17.07
CA THR A 139 22.85 36.71 -17.44
C THR A 139 23.45 35.73 -18.44
N ARG A 140 23.18 34.43 -18.24
CA ARG A 140 23.68 33.34 -19.09
C ARG A 140 23.14 33.40 -20.53
N HIS A 141 21.89 33.86 -20.68
CA HIS A 141 21.23 34.01 -21.98
C HIS A 141 21.03 35.49 -22.26
N ARG A 142 21.89 36.04 -23.11
CA ARG A 142 21.83 37.43 -23.58
C ARG A 142 22.10 37.48 -25.08
N PHE A 143 21.53 38.47 -25.74
CA PHE A 143 21.74 38.72 -27.15
C PHE A 143 21.65 40.22 -27.41
N ASP A 144 22.70 40.78 -28.00
CA ASP A 144 22.80 42.18 -28.34
C ASP A 144 22.61 42.34 -29.86
N TYR A 145 21.70 43.22 -30.28
CA TYR A 145 21.40 43.45 -31.69
C TYR A 145 21.09 44.92 -31.97
N ALA A 146 21.67 45.45 -33.05
CA ALA A 146 21.42 46.80 -33.51
C ALA A 146 20.34 46.79 -34.59
N THR A 147 19.29 47.59 -34.41
CA THR A 147 18.17 47.72 -35.34
C THR A 147 18.10 49.16 -35.89
N PRO A 148 17.88 49.39 -37.19
CA PRO A 148 17.72 50.74 -37.74
C PRO A 148 16.55 51.53 -37.14
N ASP A 149 15.55 50.83 -36.63
CA ASP A 149 14.27 51.36 -36.13
C ASP A 149 14.11 51.27 -34.60
N GLY A 150 15.22 51.10 -33.86
CA GLY A 150 15.22 51.04 -32.38
C GLY A 150 14.38 49.91 -31.76
N GLY A 151 14.16 48.81 -32.50
CA GLY A 151 13.46 47.62 -32.03
C GLY A 151 11.94 47.74 -32.05
N SER A 152 11.39 48.67 -32.84
CA SER A 152 9.95 48.99 -32.88
C SER A 152 9.03 47.78 -33.14
N ASN A 153 9.50 46.80 -33.91
CA ASN A 153 8.72 45.61 -34.27
C ASN A 153 8.74 44.49 -33.20
N LEU A 154 9.70 44.51 -32.27
CA LEU A 154 9.93 43.40 -31.33
C LEU A 154 8.71 43.14 -30.42
N GLU A 155 8.08 44.20 -29.93
CA GLU A 155 6.86 44.11 -29.12
C GLU A 155 5.71 43.45 -29.87
N SER A 156 5.56 43.77 -31.17
CA SER A 156 4.50 43.21 -32.01
C SER A 156 4.70 41.71 -32.24
N VAL A 157 5.94 41.29 -32.49
CA VAL A 157 6.32 39.88 -32.69
C VAL A 157 6.08 39.09 -31.42
N LEU A 158 6.50 39.61 -30.26
CA LEU A 158 6.29 38.95 -28.97
C LEU A 158 4.81 38.79 -28.62
N ARG A 159 3.99 39.82 -28.86
CA ARG A 159 2.54 39.73 -28.69
C ARG A 159 1.89 38.72 -29.63
N ARG A 160 2.32 38.64 -30.89
CA ARG A 160 1.88 37.60 -31.84
C ARG A 160 2.23 36.18 -31.34
N GLN A 161 3.38 36.03 -30.67
CA GLN A 161 3.78 34.80 -29.99
C GLN A 161 3.13 34.60 -28.61
N ARG A 162 2.10 35.38 -28.26
CA ARG A 162 1.30 35.24 -27.03
C ARG A 162 2.06 35.56 -25.73
N TYR A 163 3.11 36.36 -25.79
CA TYR A 163 3.74 36.91 -24.59
C TYR A 163 2.89 38.05 -24.00
N ALA A 164 2.83 38.12 -22.68
CA ALA A 164 2.40 39.33 -21.97
C ALA A 164 3.58 40.30 -22.00
N VAL A 165 3.42 41.43 -22.71
CA VAL A 165 4.49 42.40 -22.94
C VAL A 165 4.14 43.70 -22.23
N GLU A 166 5.09 44.22 -21.46
CA GLU A 166 5.02 45.52 -20.82
C GLU A 166 6.24 46.36 -21.22
N ARG A 167 5.99 47.61 -21.61
CA ARG A 167 7.01 48.57 -22.00
C ARG A 167 7.12 49.64 -20.93
N TYR A 168 8.35 49.98 -20.54
CA TYR A 168 8.63 51.10 -19.64
C TYR A 168 9.82 51.90 -20.16
N GLN A 169 9.78 53.21 -19.97
CA GLN A 169 10.82 54.12 -20.40
C GLN A 169 11.43 54.82 -19.18
N GLU A 170 12.76 54.85 -19.11
CA GLU A 170 13.50 55.54 -18.06
C GLU A 170 14.63 56.34 -18.73
N GLY A 171 14.46 57.67 -18.80
CA GLY A 171 15.34 58.54 -19.58
C GLY A 171 15.30 58.20 -21.07
N GLU A 172 16.47 57.97 -21.66
CA GLU A 172 16.62 57.56 -23.07
C GLU A 172 16.49 56.04 -23.27
N THR A 173 16.48 55.26 -22.18
CA THR A 173 16.42 53.79 -22.26
C THR A 173 14.98 53.30 -22.24
N VAL A 174 14.63 52.50 -23.24
CA VAL A 174 13.37 51.76 -23.27
C VAL A 174 13.64 50.32 -22.85
N TYR A 175 12.85 49.86 -21.90
CA TYR A 175 12.88 48.47 -21.49
C TYR A 175 11.59 47.76 -21.89
N LEU A 176 11.74 46.48 -22.22
CA LEU A 176 10.66 45.61 -22.62
C LEU A 176 10.69 44.36 -21.74
N PHE A 177 9.66 44.18 -20.92
CA PHE A 177 9.43 42.94 -20.17
C PHE A 177 8.45 42.08 -20.96
N ALA A 178 8.82 40.84 -21.28
CA ALA A 178 7.96 39.91 -21.97
C ALA A 178 8.02 38.54 -21.31
N ASP A 179 6.87 38.02 -20.89
CA ASP A 179 6.78 36.74 -20.19
C ASP A 179 5.53 35.97 -20.62
N ARG A 180 5.62 34.64 -20.61
CA ARG A 180 4.57 33.71 -21.03
C ARG A 180 4.56 32.52 -20.08
N PHE A 181 3.37 32.04 -19.73
CA PHE A 181 3.16 30.92 -18.82
C PHE A 181 3.58 31.19 -17.36
N GLN A 182 3.35 32.40 -16.83
CA GLN A 182 3.69 32.73 -15.44
C GLN A 182 3.07 31.75 -14.43
N LEU A 183 1.82 31.34 -14.68
CA LEU A 183 1.10 30.38 -13.84
C LEU A 183 1.71 28.96 -13.85
N ALA A 184 2.55 28.62 -14.83
CA ALA A 184 3.19 27.30 -14.87
C ALA A 184 4.12 27.07 -13.66
N GLN A 185 4.66 28.14 -13.07
CA GLN A 185 5.44 28.06 -11.83
C GLN A 185 4.61 27.54 -10.64
N LEU A 186 3.27 27.63 -10.71
CA LEU A 186 2.36 27.12 -9.70
C LEU A 186 2.05 25.62 -9.84
N ALA A 187 2.38 25.01 -10.99
CA ALA A 187 2.08 23.60 -11.26
C ALA A 187 2.70 22.67 -10.21
N THR A 188 3.91 22.99 -9.74
CA THR A 188 4.59 22.24 -8.68
C THR A 188 3.74 22.13 -7.42
N PHE A 189 3.01 23.19 -7.03
CA PHE A 189 2.15 23.17 -5.85
C PHE A 189 0.93 22.28 -6.01
N VAL A 190 0.37 22.22 -7.22
CA VAL A 190 -0.74 21.31 -7.54
C VAL A 190 -0.27 19.86 -7.39
N SER A 191 0.89 19.51 -7.94
CA SER A 191 1.46 18.16 -7.81
C SER A 191 1.79 17.81 -6.36
N HIS A 192 2.35 18.75 -5.59
CA HIS A 192 2.63 18.53 -4.17
C HIS A 192 1.34 18.37 -3.37
N LEU A 193 0.31 19.17 -3.64
CA LEU A 193 -0.99 19.06 -2.98
C LEU A 193 -1.64 17.71 -3.29
N ALA A 194 -1.61 17.25 -4.54
CA ALA A 194 -2.10 15.93 -4.92
C ALA A 194 -1.38 14.81 -4.15
N LEU A 195 -0.05 14.89 -4.04
CA LEU A 195 0.75 13.94 -3.27
C LEU A 195 0.42 13.99 -1.77
N ILE A 196 0.32 15.18 -1.18
CA ILE A 196 -0.05 15.36 0.23
C ILE A 196 -1.42 14.75 0.49
N MET A 197 -2.42 15.05 -0.35
CA MET A 197 -3.77 14.50 -0.22
C MET A 197 -3.78 12.98 -0.34
N PHE A 198 -3.04 12.43 -1.31
CA PHE A 198 -2.92 10.98 -1.47
C PHE A 198 -2.33 10.30 -0.22
N LEU A 199 -1.20 10.82 0.28
CA LEU A 199 -0.55 10.27 1.47
C LEU A 199 -1.40 10.43 2.73
N ALA A 200 -2.05 11.59 2.89
CA ALA A 200 -2.96 11.84 4.00
C ALA A 200 -4.17 10.91 3.96
N ALA A 201 -4.77 10.70 2.78
CA ALA A 201 -5.88 9.76 2.60
C ALA A 201 -5.46 8.31 2.91
N ALA A 202 -4.27 7.90 2.50
CA ALA A 202 -3.73 6.58 2.85
C ALA A 202 -3.53 6.43 4.37
N LEU A 203 -3.02 7.47 5.04
CA LEU A 203 -2.83 7.48 6.49
C LEU A 203 -4.17 7.42 7.24
N VAL A 204 -5.16 8.22 6.81
CA VAL A 204 -6.53 8.17 7.35
C VAL A 204 -7.16 6.80 7.13
N SER A 205 -7.03 6.23 5.93
CA SER A 205 -7.55 4.89 5.60
C SER A 205 -6.92 3.82 6.49
N ARG A 206 -5.63 3.94 6.83
CA ARG A 206 -4.94 3.02 7.75
C ARG A 206 -5.46 3.08 9.18
N PHE A 207 -5.89 4.26 9.66
CA PHE A 207 -6.38 4.43 11.03
C PHE A 207 -7.90 4.22 11.17
N SER A 208 -8.66 4.43 10.10
CA SER A 208 -10.13 4.32 10.12
C SER A 208 -10.68 3.09 9.41
N GLY A 209 -9.90 2.49 8.51
CA GLY A 209 -10.29 1.28 7.79
C GLY A 209 -10.04 0.03 8.59
N PHE A 210 -10.80 -1.02 8.28
CA PHE A 210 -10.52 -2.39 8.68
C PHE A 210 -10.51 -3.29 7.46
N SER A 211 -9.83 -4.42 7.56
CA SER A 211 -9.89 -5.51 6.62
C SER A 211 -10.13 -6.78 7.43
N ASN A 212 -11.11 -7.59 7.01
CA ASN A 212 -11.39 -8.88 7.63
C ASN A 212 -11.28 -9.96 6.55
N GLY A 213 -10.41 -10.94 6.77
CA GLY A 213 -10.32 -12.12 5.91
C GLY A 213 -11.41 -13.09 6.29
N MET A 214 -12.25 -13.47 5.33
CA MET A 214 -13.32 -14.46 5.53
C MET A 214 -13.06 -15.65 4.61
N MET A 215 -13.02 -16.85 5.19
CA MET A 215 -12.93 -18.10 4.48
C MET A 215 -14.33 -18.71 4.43
N ILE A 216 -15.03 -18.54 3.32
CA ILE A 216 -16.42 -18.97 3.16
C ILE A 216 -16.44 -20.00 2.03
N ALA A 217 -17.09 -21.15 2.28
CA ALA A 217 -17.32 -22.16 1.25
C ALA A 217 -18.54 -21.80 0.40
N GLU A 218 -18.61 -22.32 -0.83
CA GLU A 218 -19.80 -22.18 -1.67
C GLU A 218 -21.03 -22.76 -0.97
N GLY A 219 -22.13 -22.00 -1.01
CA GLY A 219 -23.37 -22.28 -0.29
C GLY A 219 -23.34 -21.97 1.21
N ALA A 220 -22.23 -21.46 1.74
CA ALA A 220 -22.11 -21.10 3.15
C ALA A 220 -22.22 -19.58 3.38
N THR A 221 -22.53 -19.22 4.62
CA THR A 221 -22.69 -17.84 5.07
C THR A 221 -21.71 -17.52 6.18
N GLY A 222 -20.98 -16.39 6.05
CA GLY A 222 -20.02 -15.90 7.02
C GLY A 222 -20.41 -14.53 7.62
N PRO A 223 -20.19 -14.30 8.93
CA PRO A 223 -20.39 -13.01 9.55
C PRO A 223 -19.28 -12.01 9.18
N VAL A 224 -19.64 -10.77 8.86
CA VAL A 224 -18.66 -9.71 8.53
C VAL A 224 -18.02 -9.11 9.79
N PHE A 225 -18.82 -8.89 10.82
CA PHE A 225 -18.42 -8.38 12.14
C PHE A 225 -18.73 -9.38 13.25
N PRO A 226 -18.31 -9.14 14.51
CA PRO A 226 -18.85 -9.88 15.65
C PRO A 226 -20.39 -9.81 15.69
N LEU A 227 -21.04 -10.87 16.14
CA LEU A 227 -22.52 -10.96 16.18
C LEU A 227 -23.17 -9.85 17.02
N THR A 228 -22.43 -9.27 17.98
CA THR A 228 -22.90 -8.17 18.83
C THR A 228 -22.74 -6.79 18.19
N HIS A 229 -22.11 -6.69 17.02
CA HIS A 229 -21.86 -5.41 16.36
C HIS A 229 -23.17 -4.82 15.78
N PRO A 230 -23.46 -3.53 15.99
CA PRO A 230 -24.74 -2.93 15.57
C PRO A 230 -24.96 -2.94 14.05
N ASN A 231 -23.87 -2.85 13.28
CA ASN A 231 -23.90 -2.90 11.82
C ASN A 231 -23.55 -4.30 11.29
N GLN A 232 -23.89 -5.35 12.03
CA GLN A 232 -23.57 -6.71 11.61
C GLN A 232 -24.21 -7.03 10.25
N MET A 233 -23.39 -7.61 9.37
CA MET A 233 -23.80 -8.13 8.07
C MET A 233 -23.35 -9.58 7.96
N GLN A 234 -24.03 -10.34 7.11
CA GLN A 234 -23.62 -11.68 6.73
C GLN A 234 -23.41 -11.72 5.23
N VAL A 235 -22.44 -12.49 4.77
CA VAL A 235 -22.17 -12.71 3.36
C VAL A 235 -22.33 -14.18 3.07
N GLU A 236 -23.21 -14.51 2.14
CA GLU A 236 -23.33 -15.84 1.55
C GLU A 236 -22.54 -15.88 0.24
N LEU A 237 -21.74 -16.93 0.08
CA LEU A 237 -21.01 -17.19 -1.15
C LEU A 237 -21.82 -18.17 -2.00
N LEU A 238 -22.32 -17.73 -3.16
CA LEU A 238 -23.11 -18.57 -4.05
C LEU A 238 -22.23 -19.42 -4.96
N ASP A 239 -21.20 -18.80 -5.54
CA ASP A 239 -20.28 -19.40 -6.50
C ASP A 239 -18.92 -18.69 -6.41
N ALA A 240 -17.83 -19.42 -6.54
CA ALA A 240 -16.48 -18.88 -6.60
C ALA A 240 -15.71 -19.48 -7.76
N VAL A 241 -15.24 -18.63 -8.67
CA VAL A 241 -14.43 -19.03 -9.81
C VAL A 241 -13.00 -18.58 -9.59
N GLY A 242 -12.05 -19.50 -9.72
CA GLY A 242 -10.62 -19.23 -9.81
C GLY A 242 -9.99 -20.05 -10.94
N LEU A 243 -10.14 -19.56 -12.17
CA LEU A 243 -9.56 -20.17 -13.37
C LEU A 243 -8.23 -19.50 -13.69
N PHE A 244 -7.18 -20.30 -13.81
CA PHE A 244 -5.83 -19.85 -14.10
C PHE A 244 -5.29 -20.51 -15.37
N SER A 245 -4.46 -19.80 -16.12
CA SER A 245 -3.70 -20.37 -17.23
C SER A 245 -2.61 -21.32 -16.70
N PRO A 246 -2.00 -22.17 -17.55
CA PRO A 246 -0.87 -23.00 -17.15
C PRO A 246 0.31 -22.21 -16.57
N GLU A 247 0.47 -20.95 -16.98
CA GLU A 247 1.47 -20.01 -16.48
C GLU A 247 1.04 -19.30 -15.17
N GLY A 248 -0.09 -19.68 -14.59
CA GLY A 248 -0.62 -19.14 -13.34
C GLY A 248 -1.34 -17.79 -13.47
N ARG A 249 -1.62 -17.33 -14.69
CA ARG A 249 -2.37 -16.07 -14.89
C ARG A 249 -3.85 -16.30 -14.68
N ALA A 250 -4.48 -15.50 -13.81
CA ALA A 250 -5.94 -15.51 -13.66
C ALA A 250 -6.64 -15.19 -14.99
N LEU A 251 -7.46 -16.13 -15.47
CA LEU A 251 -8.31 -16.01 -16.65
C LEU A 251 -9.73 -15.60 -16.24
N ASP A 252 -10.24 -16.17 -15.16
CA ASP A 252 -11.48 -15.76 -14.50
C ASP A 252 -11.29 -15.85 -12.98
N TYR A 253 -11.68 -14.78 -12.29
CA TYR A 253 -11.49 -14.65 -10.85
C TYR A 253 -12.60 -13.78 -10.29
N ARG A 254 -13.70 -14.44 -9.93
CA ARG A 254 -14.93 -13.80 -9.48
C ARG A 254 -15.64 -14.60 -8.40
N SER A 255 -16.43 -13.92 -7.59
CA SER A 255 -17.34 -14.55 -6.63
C SER A 255 -18.73 -13.94 -6.72
N ASP A 256 -19.75 -14.79 -6.72
CA ASP A 256 -21.15 -14.36 -6.63
C ASP A 256 -21.56 -14.37 -5.16
N LEU A 257 -21.98 -13.22 -4.65
CA LEU A 257 -22.24 -12.99 -3.24
C LEU A 257 -23.65 -12.46 -3.01
N VAL A 258 -24.24 -12.87 -1.88
CA VAL A 258 -25.42 -12.22 -1.30
C VAL A 258 -25.04 -11.63 0.05
N ILE A 259 -25.42 -10.39 0.28
CA ILE A 259 -25.21 -9.68 1.53
C ILE A 259 -26.54 -9.61 2.25
N TYR A 260 -26.56 -10.03 3.50
CA TYR A 260 -27.70 -9.95 4.40
C TYR A 260 -27.42 -8.97 5.54
N GLN A 261 -28.44 -8.21 5.92
CA GLN A 261 -28.40 -7.35 7.10
C GLN A 261 -29.75 -7.45 7.83
N GLY A 262 -29.73 -7.78 9.13
CA GLY A 262 -30.97 -8.01 9.87
C GLY A 262 -31.81 -9.19 9.39
N GLY A 263 -31.21 -10.14 8.66
CA GLY A 263 -31.91 -11.30 8.08
C GLY A 263 -32.52 -11.05 6.69
N GLU A 264 -32.45 -9.83 6.16
CA GLU A 264 -32.95 -9.50 4.82
C GLU A 264 -31.81 -9.44 3.80
N GLU A 265 -32.06 -9.92 2.58
CA GLU A 265 -31.15 -9.73 1.44
C GLU A 265 -31.12 -8.25 1.08
N VAL A 266 -29.99 -7.60 1.33
CA VAL A 266 -29.79 -6.17 1.03
C VAL A 266 -29.06 -5.95 -0.28
N LYS A 267 -28.29 -6.95 -0.75
CA LYS A 267 -27.59 -6.87 -2.03
C LYS A 267 -27.18 -8.24 -2.56
N ARG A 268 -27.30 -8.43 -3.87
CA ARG A 268 -26.72 -9.54 -4.61
C ARG A 268 -25.83 -9.02 -5.73
N CYS A 269 -24.65 -9.60 -5.90
CA CYS A 269 -23.63 -9.04 -6.79
C CYS A 269 -22.52 -10.05 -7.10
N THR A 270 -21.95 -9.91 -8.29
CA THR A 270 -20.66 -10.52 -8.64
C THR A 270 -19.54 -9.56 -8.27
N THR A 271 -18.53 -10.03 -7.54
CA THR A 271 -17.30 -9.30 -7.27
C THR A 271 -16.15 -9.82 -8.13
N THR A 272 -15.35 -8.92 -8.68
CA THR A 272 -14.11 -9.23 -9.42
C THR A 272 -12.98 -8.33 -8.92
N VAL A 273 -11.74 -8.63 -9.32
CA VAL A 273 -10.52 -7.88 -8.88
C VAL A 273 -10.67 -6.37 -9.07
N ASN A 274 -11.21 -5.92 -10.21
CA ASN A 274 -11.35 -4.50 -10.54
C ASN A 274 -12.78 -3.97 -10.37
N SER A 275 -13.73 -4.82 -9.96
CA SER A 275 -15.13 -4.41 -9.76
C SER A 275 -15.67 -5.06 -8.48
N PRO A 276 -15.26 -4.53 -7.31
CA PRO A 276 -15.66 -5.11 -6.04
C PRO A 276 -17.14 -4.86 -5.74
N CYS A 277 -17.79 -5.86 -5.15
CA CYS A 277 -19.12 -5.63 -4.63
C CYS A 277 -19.05 -4.67 -3.43
N SER A 278 -19.81 -3.58 -3.49
CA SER A 278 -19.78 -2.53 -2.47
C SER A 278 -21.14 -2.35 -1.81
N TYR A 279 -21.18 -2.29 -0.47
CA TYR A 279 -22.40 -2.03 0.29
C TYR A 279 -22.09 -1.33 1.60
N ASN A 280 -22.88 -0.31 1.96
CA ASN A 280 -22.75 0.49 3.19
C ASN A 280 -21.32 0.99 3.51
N GLY A 281 -20.58 1.42 2.48
CA GLY A 281 -19.19 1.91 2.62
C GLY A 281 -18.12 0.81 2.66
N TYR A 282 -18.51 -0.47 2.65
CA TYR A 282 -17.59 -1.62 2.61
C TYR A 282 -17.45 -2.17 1.20
N ARG A 283 -16.31 -2.81 0.93
CA ARG A 283 -16.00 -3.49 -0.33
C ARG A 283 -15.64 -4.95 -0.06
N PHE A 284 -16.27 -5.84 -0.80
CA PHE A 284 -16.05 -7.29 -0.74
C PHE A 284 -15.24 -7.71 -1.95
N HIS A 285 -14.10 -8.34 -1.70
CA HIS A 285 -13.16 -8.80 -2.72
C HIS A 285 -12.93 -10.29 -2.56
N GLN A 286 -12.81 -11.01 -3.68
CA GLN A 286 -12.20 -12.33 -3.65
C GLN A 286 -10.70 -12.15 -3.41
N ALA A 287 -10.23 -12.49 -2.21
CA ALA A 287 -8.83 -12.35 -1.83
C ALA A 287 -8.01 -13.60 -2.16
N ALA A 288 -8.63 -14.78 -2.04
CA ALA A 288 -8.03 -16.08 -2.31
C ALA A 288 -9.09 -17.04 -2.87
N TYR A 289 -8.64 -18.07 -3.59
CA TYR A 289 -9.47 -19.18 -4.06
C TYR A 289 -8.76 -20.49 -3.74
N PHE A 290 -9.46 -21.38 -3.04
CA PHE A 290 -8.98 -22.70 -2.69
C PHE A 290 -9.93 -23.69 -3.37
N GLY A 291 -9.49 -24.29 -4.47
CA GLY A 291 -10.36 -25.14 -5.30
C GLY A 291 -10.86 -26.41 -4.63
N ASN A 292 -10.33 -26.77 -3.45
CA ASN A 292 -10.76 -27.95 -2.70
C ASN A 292 -10.87 -27.63 -1.20
N GLY A 293 -11.97 -28.07 -0.60
CA GLY A 293 -12.21 -27.98 0.84
C GLY A 293 -12.99 -29.19 1.35
N ALA A 294 -12.89 -29.47 2.65
CA ALA A 294 -13.63 -30.53 3.33
C ALA A 294 -14.58 -29.91 4.36
N ASP A 295 -15.88 -30.24 4.29
CA ASP A 295 -16.85 -29.89 5.34
C ASP A 295 -16.64 -30.81 6.54
N VAL A 296 -16.02 -30.27 7.60
CA VAL A 296 -15.74 -31.01 8.82
C VAL A 296 -16.86 -30.76 9.81
N GLN A 297 -17.54 -31.84 10.21
CA GLN A 297 -18.63 -31.79 11.17
C GLN A 297 -18.32 -32.69 12.38
N VAL A 298 -18.32 -32.11 13.57
CA VAL A 298 -18.24 -32.85 14.83
C VAL A 298 -19.62 -32.90 15.47
N ARG A 299 -20.06 -34.11 15.80
CA ARG A 299 -21.33 -34.36 16.47
C ARG A 299 -21.07 -34.97 17.84
N ASP A 300 -21.82 -34.51 18.83
CA ASP A 300 -21.92 -35.20 20.11
C ASP A 300 -22.65 -36.52 19.91
N LEU A 301 -22.05 -37.63 20.36
CA LEU A 301 -22.58 -38.98 20.13
C LEU A 301 -23.85 -39.25 20.95
N ALA A 302 -23.99 -38.62 22.12
CA ALA A 302 -25.13 -38.85 23.01
C ALA A 302 -26.39 -38.13 22.52
N SER A 303 -26.25 -36.86 22.09
CA SER A 303 -27.37 -36.02 21.65
C SER A 303 -27.58 -35.99 20.14
N GLY A 304 -26.58 -36.38 19.34
CA GLY A 304 -26.59 -36.23 17.88
C GLY A 304 -26.40 -34.79 17.39
N ASN A 305 -26.26 -33.83 18.33
CA ASN A 305 -26.11 -32.42 18.03
C ASN A 305 -24.77 -32.13 17.38
N VAL A 306 -24.77 -31.22 16.40
CA VAL A 306 -23.55 -30.70 15.78
C VAL A 306 -22.94 -29.67 16.72
N ILE A 307 -21.74 -29.95 17.23
CA ILE A 307 -21.03 -29.06 18.15
C ILE A 307 -19.95 -28.23 17.43
N TYR A 308 -19.54 -28.66 16.25
CA TYR A 308 -18.61 -27.93 15.39
C TYR A 308 -18.91 -28.25 13.92
N ARG A 309 -18.90 -27.23 13.07
CA ARG A 309 -18.97 -27.39 11.62
C ARG A 309 -18.17 -26.27 10.96
N GLU A 310 -17.18 -26.64 10.17
CA GLU A 310 -16.36 -25.68 9.44
C GLU A 310 -15.82 -26.32 8.16
N THR A 311 -15.68 -25.53 7.10
CA THR A 311 -15.01 -25.99 5.89
C THR A 311 -13.51 -25.74 6.01
N MET A 312 -12.73 -26.80 6.04
CA MET A 312 -11.27 -26.73 6.07
C MET A 312 -10.70 -26.72 4.66
N THR A 313 -9.75 -25.83 4.39
CA THR A 313 -9.01 -25.83 3.12
C THR A 313 -8.06 -27.00 3.04
N LEU A 314 -8.06 -27.72 1.92
CA LEU A 314 -7.09 -28.79 1.68
C LEU A 314 -5.84 -28.23 1.02
N SER A 315 -4.67 -28.56 1.56
CA SER A 315 -3.37 -28.12 1.02
C SER A 315 -2.98 -28.87 -0.26
N SER A 316 -3.43 -30.13 -0.39
CA SER A 316 -3.21 -30.97 -1.55
C SER A 316 -4.36 -31.97 -1.70
N THR A 317 -4.50 -32.50 -2.90
CA THR A 317 -5.34 -33.67 -3.17
C THR A 317 -4.46 -34.72 -3.83
N LEU A 318 -4.63 -35.97 -3.44
CA LEU A 318 -3.96 -37.11 -4.04
C LEU A 318 -5.02 -38.01 -4.64
N PRO A 319 -4.92 -38.37 -5.94
CA PRO A 319 -5.81 -39.36 -6.52
C PRO A 319 -5.62 -40.69 -5.79
N SER A 320 -6.71 -41.24 -5.25
CA SER A 320 -6.70 -42.54 -4.59
C SER A 320 -6.95 -43.64 -5.63
N PRO A 321 -6.03 -44.61 -5.80
CA PRO A 321 -6.26 -45.72 -6.72
C PRO A 321 -7.39 -46.60 -6.19
N ARG A 322 -8.29 -47.00 -7.09
CA ARG A 322 -9.35 -47.98 -6.79
C ARG A 322 -8.88 -49.35 -7.21
N VAL A 323 -8.88 -50.30 -6.27
CA VAL A 323 -8.46 -51.68 -6.51
C VAL A 323 -9.69 -52.57 -6.54
N ILE A 324 -9.82 -53.33 -7.64
CA ILE A 324 -10.83 -54.37 -7.80
C ILE A 324 -10.09 -55.70 -7.93
N VAL A 325 -10.34 -56.63 -7.01
CA VAL A 325 -9.81 -58.01 -7.04
C VAL A 325 -10.96 -58.94 -7.39
N ARG A 326 -10.70 -59.89 -8.29
CA ARG A 326 -11.66 -60.93 -8.69
C ARG A 326 -11.06 -62.32 -8.54
N ASP A 327 -11.89 -63.31 -8.26
CA ASP A 327 -11.50 -64.72 -8.30
C ASP A 327 -11.36 -65.23 -9.75
N GLY A 328 -11.02 -66.51 -9.90
CA GLY A 328 -10.88 -67.18 -11.21
C GLY A 328 -12.19 -67.30 -11.99
N ASP A 329 -13.34 -67.20 -11.32
CA ASP A 329 -14.68 -67.24 -11.91
C ASP A 329 -15.22 -65.83 -12.24
N GLY A 330 -14.47 -64.78 -11.89
CA GLY A 330 -14.79 -63.38 -12.16
C GLY A 330 -15.62 -62.67 -11.09
N ASN A 331 -15.90 -63.32 -9.95
CA ASN A 331 -16.60 -62.70 -8.83
C ASN A 331 -15.70 -61.67 -8.14
N VAL A 332 -16.27 -60.55 -7.70
CA VAL A 332 -15.52 -59.48 -7.02
C VAL A 332 -15.25 -59.90 -5.57
N LEU A 333 -13.98 -60.06 -5.23
CA LEU A 333 -13.52 -60.33 -3.86
C LEU A 333 -13.23 -59.04 -3.09
N LEU A 334 -12.85 -57.97 -3.79
CA LEU A 334 -12.54 -56.66 -3.23
C LEU A 334 -12.87 -55.58 -4.25
N ASP A 335 -13.51 -54.48 -3.82
CA ASP A 335 -13.67 -53.25 -4.60
C ASP A 335 -13.57 -52.06 -3.64
N GLU A 336 -12.35 -51.54 -3.47
CA GLU A 336 -12.08 -50.47 -2.52
C GLU A 336 -11.21 -49.36 -3.12
N ALA A 337 -11.46 -48.12 -2.69
CA ALA A 337 -10.53 -47.01 -2.87
C ALA A 337 -9.42 -47.11 -1.81
N LEU A 338 -8.16 -47.16 -2.24
CA LEU A 338 -7.02 -47.20 -1.33
C LEU A 338 -6.72 -45.80 -0.81
N VAL A 339 -7.15 -45.52 0.42
CA VAL A 339 -6.76 -44.29 1.11
C VAL A 339 -5.34 -44.48 1.64
N LEU A 340 -4.38 -43.70 1.12
CA LEU A 340 -2.98 -43.76 1.53
C LEU A 340 -2.79 -43.07 2.90
N THR A 341 -3.38 -43.62 3.97
CA THR A 341 -3.33 -43.03 5.32
C THR A 341 -2.23 -43.60 6.19
N ASP A 342 -1.77 -44.82 5.92
CA ASP A 342 -0.81 -45.49 6.80
C ASP A 342 0.61 -45.35 6.26
N ILE A 343 1.51 -44.87 7.13
CA ILE A 343 2.94 -44.83 6.87
C ILE A 343 3.55 -46.04 7.57
N LEU A 344 3.91 -47.06 6.79
CA LEU A 344 4.68 -48.20 7.28
C LEU A 344 6.15 -47.90 7.00
N SER A 345 6.87 -47.53 8.06
CA SER A 345 8.29 -47.22 8.04
C SER A 345 9.09 -48.42 8.54
N THR A 346 10.07 -48.87 7.76
CA THR A 346 11.16 -49.74 8.20
C THR A 346 12.50 -49.02 7.99
N ASP A 347 13.60 -49.56 8.53
CA ASP A 347 14.94 -48.97 8.37
C ASP A 347 15.42 -48.88 6.90
N GLU A 348 14.79 -49.62 5.99
CA GLU A 348 15.17 -49.67 4.56
C GLU A 348 14.18 -49.01 3.62
N PHE A 349 12.91 -48.79 4.02
CA PHE A 349 11.88 -48.22 3.14
C PHE A 349 10.71 -47.57 3.89
N VAL A 350 10.07 -46.61 3.23
CA VAL A 350 8.80 -46.01 3.65
C VAL A 350 7.73 -46.42 2.64
N TYR A 351 6.75 -47.21 3.06
CA TYR A 351 5.56 -47.51 2.28
C TYR A 351 4.42 -46.57 2.67
N TYR A 352 3.79 -45.98 1.66
CA TYR A 352 2.52 -45.26 1.77
C TYR A 352 1.43 -46.22 1.27
N GLY A 353 0.51 -46.67 2.13
CA GLY A 353 -0.49 -47.67 1.73
C GLY A 353 -1.61 -47.90 2.74
N LYS A 354 -2.57 -48.75 2.38
CA LYS A 354 -3.60 -49.32 3.26
C LYS A 354 -3.39 -50.82 3.26
N LEU A 355 -3.24 -51.46 4.42
CA LEU A 355 -3.18 -52.92 4.49
C LEU A 355 -4.56 -53.48 4.13
N VAL A 356 -4.64 -54.31 3.09
CA VAL A 356 -5.88 -54.98 2.69
C VAL A 356 -5.71 -56.47 2.92
N THR A 357 -6.52 -57.02 3.82
CA THR A 357 -6.62 -58.47 4.04
C THR A 357 -7.70 -59.02 3.11
N LEU A 358 -7.33 -59.96 2.25
CA LEU A 358 -8.30 -60.67 1.43
C LEU A 358 -9.11 -61.64 2.32
N PRO A 359 -10.38 -61.93 2.00
CA PRO A 359 -11.12 -63.00 2.65
C PRO A 359 -10.37 -64.33 2.48
N ASP A 360 -10.27 -65.12 3.54
CA ASP A 360 -9.84 -66.52 3.41
C ASP A 360 -10.96 -67.28 2.69
N ASP A 361 -10.63 -67.98 1.60
CA ASP A 361 -11.57 -68.80 0.82
C ASP A 361 -12.21 -69.93 1.65
#